data_AF-A0A1Q3B8X8-F1
#
_entry.id   AF-A0A1Q3B8X8-F1
#
_cell.length_a   1.000
_cell.length_b   1.000
_cell.length_c   1.000
_cell.angle_alpha   90.00
_cell.angle_beta   90.00
_cell.angle_gamma   90.00
#
_symmetry.space_group_name_H-M   'P 1'
#
loop_
_entity.id
_entity.type
_entity.pdbx_description
1 polymer ?
#
loop_
_entity_poly.entity_id
_entity_poly.type
_entity_poly.pdbx_seq_one_letter_code
_entity_poly.pdbx_strand_id
1 'polypeptide(L)'
;YTVPSGTLFALIVLILYIVHYTFTFSINNNIVTIEVLTGSNFKKWKEDIEFAMEMADLDLSLVMDKPVDLTVASTDDEKLVHTVWMKSNRMCLLSMRRLILDHLKSGLPTNCTAKKLMTTISERYHVSSNVVIESLLQVLFNMKYDGNGGVRDYVIHMVDYQTKLKALKVDLPDTCIVHQALNTIPPEFSIIKTNYNSQDESWSINDLISRVVTKEEKLKKE
;
A
#
# COMPACT_ATOMS: atom_id res chain seq x y z
N TYR A 1 -24.66 32.15 6.71
CA TYR A 1 -23.80 31.38 5.79
C TYR A 1 -24.60 30.20 5.25
N THR A 2 -25.07 30.28 4.01
CA THR A 2 -25.74 29.17 3.32
C THR A 2 -24.69 28.32 2.61
N VAL A 3 -24.53 27.06 3.02
CA VAL A 3 -23.64 26.12 2.33
C VAL A 3 -24.15 25.94 0.89
N PRO A 4 -23.32 26.10 -0.15
CA PRO A 4 -23.75 25.90 -1.53
C PRO A 4 -24.32 24.48 -1.73
N SER A 5 -25.39 24.36 -2.51
CA SER A 5 -26.09 23.08 -2.76
C SER A 5 -25.14 21.97 -3.27
N GLY A 6 -24.16 22.32 -4.11
CA GLY A 6 -23.14 21.37 -4.58
C GLY A 6 -22.21 20.87 -3.48
N THR A 7 -21.85 21.72 -2.51
CA THR A 7 -21.03 21.33 -1.35
C THR A 7 -21.82 20.41 -0.43
N LEU A 8 -23.10 20.69 -0.19
CA LEU A 8 -23.97 19.85 0.61
C LEU A 8 -24.16 18.47 -0.02
N PHE A 9 -24.39 18.40 -1.34
CA PHE A 9 -24.51 17.14 -2.06
C PHE A 9 -23.21 16.31 -1.98
N ALA A 10 -22.05 16.93 -2.21
CA ALA A 10 -20.77 16.26 -2.08
C ALA A 10 -20.52 15.70 -0.67
N LEU A 11 -20.89 16.45 0.37
CA LEU A 11 -20.81 15.99 1.76
C LEU A 11 -21.73 14.81 2.05
N ILE A 12 -22.97 14.82 1.53
CA ILE A 12 -23.91 13.70 1.69
C ILE A 12 -23.35 12.44 1.02
N VAL A 13 -22.86 12.57 -0.22
CA VAL A 13 -22.24 11.44 -0.95
C VAL A 13 -21.03 10.89 -0.19
N LEU A 14 -20.19 11.77 0.34
CA LEU A 14 -19.03 11.39 1.15
C LEU A 14 -19.45 10.65 2.44
N ILE A 15 -20.46 11.14 3.16
CA ILE A 15 -20.98 10.49 4.36
C ILE A 15 -21.55 9.12 4.02
N LEU A 16 -22.35 9.01 2.96
CA LEU A 16 -22.91 7.73 2.51
C LEU A 16 -21.80 6.74 2.13
N TYR A 17 -20.74 7.22 1.46
CA TYR A 17 -19.58 6.41 1.13
C TYR A 17 -18.88 5.88 2.39
N ILE A 18 -18.55 6.76 3.35
CA ILE A 18 -17.91 6.37 4.61
C ILE A 18 -18.76 5.34 5.34
N VAL A 19 -20.07 5.57 5.46
CA VAL A 19 -20.98 4.67 6.18
C VAL A 19 -21.09 3.29 5.52
N HIS A 20 -21.03 3.22 4.18
CA HIS A 20 -21.19 1.95 3.46
C HIS A 20 -19.87 1.20 3.20
N TYR A 21 -18.76 1.92 3.05
CA TYR A 21 -17.50 1.37 2.57
C TYR A 21 -16.35 1.47 3.58
N THR A 22 -16.61 1.91 4.81
CA THR A 22 -15.62 1.86 5.89
C THR A 22 -16.23 1.29 7.16
N PHE A 23 -15.39 0.68 7.98
CA PHE A 23 -15.75 0.23 9.31
C PHE A 23 -14.78 0.83 10.31
N THR A 24 -15.32 1.57 11.28
CA THR A 24 -14.54 2.25 12.31
C THR A 24 -14.77 1.60 13.66
N PHE A 25 -13.69 1.33 14.38
CA PHE A 25 -13.73 0.77 15.72
C PHE A 25 -12.54 1.27 16.55
N SER A 26 -12.60 1.09 17.87
CA SER A 26 -11.56 1.53 18.80
C SER A 26 -10.71 0.34 19.26
N ILE A 27 -9.40 0.48 19.20
CA ILE A 27 -8.40 -0.48 19.72
C ILE A 27 -7.44 0.30 20.60
N ASN A 28 -7.31 -0.07 21.88
CA ASN A 28 -6.37 0.59 22.81
C ASN A 28 -6.47 2.12 22.80
N ASN A 29 -7.71 2.65 22.81
CA ASN A 29 -8.06 4.07 22.70
C ASN A 29 -7.69 4.77 21.38
N ASN A 30 -7.25 4.02 20.37
CA ASN A 30 -7.02 4.53 19.01
C ASN A 30 -8.19 4.17 18.10
N ILE A 31 -8.61 5.13 17.28
CA ILE A 31 -9.65 4.92 16.26
C ILE A 31 -8.98 4.31 15.02
N VAL A 32 -9.40 3.09 14.68
CA VAL A 32 -8.99 2.39 13.45
C VAL A 32 -10.15 2.44 12.47
N THR A 33 -9.87 2.85 11.23
CA THR A 33 -10.85 2.82 10.14
C THR A 33 -10.30 1.97 9.02
N ILE A 34 -11.03 0.92 8.66
CA ILE A 34 -10.65 0.00 7.59
C ILE A 34 -11.69 0.09 6.48
N GLU A 35 -11.24 0.24 5.25
CA GLU A 35 -12.13 0.20 4.08
C GLU A 35 -12.69 -1.21 3.88
N VAL A 36 -13.91 -1.34 3.38
CA VAL A 36 -14.48 -2.63 2.98
C VAL A 36 -13.78 -3.07 1.69
N LEU A 37 -13.46 -4.36 1.58
CA LEU A 37 -12.89 -4.94 0.37
C LEU A 37 -13.89 -4.81 -0.78
N THR A 38 -13.54 -4.00 -1.78
CA THR A 38 -14.36 -3.73 -2.98
C THR A 38 -13.82 -4.40 -4.24
N GLY A 39 -12.61 -4.94 -4.16
CA GLY A 39 -11.95 -5.72 -5.20
C GLY A 39 -10.67 -5.08 -5.75
N SER A 40 -10.62 -3.74 -5.84
CA SER A 40 -9.43 -3.00 -6.27
C SER A 40 -8.49 -2.63 -5.11
N ASN A 41 -8.99 -2.65 -3.87
CA ASN A 41 -8.26 -2.19 -2.69
C ASN A 41 -7.64 -3.33 -1.86
N PHE A 42 -7.53 -4.56 -2.41
CA PHE A 42 -7.08 -5.74 -1.65
C PHE A 42 -5.77 -5.54 -0.88
N LYS A 43 -4.76 -4.94 -1.52
CA LYS A 43 -3.44 -4.73 -0.89
C LYS A 43 -3.57 -3.90 0.40
N LYS A 44 -4.17 -2.72 0.30
CA LYS A 44 -4.40 -1.81 1.42
C LYS A 44 -5.31 -2.45 2.48
N TRP A 45 -6.40 -3.07 2.05
CA TRP A 45 -7.34 -3.78 2.93
C TRP A 45 -6.65 -4.83 3.79
N LYS A 46 -5.75 -5.62 3.19
CA LYS A 46 -5.00 -6.66 3.88
C LYS A 46 -4.05 -6.05 4.91
N GLU A 47 -3.27 -5.06 4.50
CA GLU A 47 -2.32 -4.33 5.37
C GLU A 47 -3.05 -3.72 6.59
N ASP A 48 -4.19 -3.06 6.37
CA ASP A 48 -4.99 -2.45 7.42
C ASP A 48 -5.57 -3.48 8.41
N ILE A 49 -6.02 -4.65 7.92
CA ILE A 49 -6.49 -5.73 8.79
C ILE A 49 -5.37 -6.33 9.61
N GLU A 50 -4.23 -6.66 8.98
CA GLU A 50 -3.08 -7.25 9.67
C GLU A 50 -2.59 -6.30 10.79
N PHE A 51 -2.42 -5.02 10.47
CA PHE A 51 -2.05 -3.99 11.43
C PHE A 51 -3.06 -3.87 12.58
N ALA A 52 -4.36 -3.84 12.28
CA ALA A 52 -5.39 -3.69 13.31
C ALA A 52 -5.48 -4.92 14.23
N MET A 53 -5.29 -6.13 13.70
CA MET A 53 -5.30 -7.34 14.52
C MET A 53 -4.05 -7.43 15.41
N GLU A 54 -2.88 -7.03 14.90
CA GLU A 54 -1.64 -6.96 15.68
C GLU A 54 -1.74 -5.92 16.80
N MET A 55 -2.22 -4.70 16.49
CA MET A 55 -2.47 -3.65 17.47
C MET A 55 -3.44 -4.05 18.59
N ALA A 56 -4.27 -5.07 18.36
CA ALA A 56 -5.24 -5.58 19.32
C ALA A 56 -4.76 -6.84 20.07
N ASP A 57 -3.54 -7.32 19.84
CA ASP A 57 -3.02 -8.61 20.32
C ASP A 57 -3.92 -9.80 19.89
N LEU A 58 -4.42 -9.76 18.65
CA LEU A 58 -5.36 -10.73 18.08
C LEU A 58 -4.86 -11.34 16.77
N ASP A 59 -3.63 -11.11 16.35
CA ASP A 59 -3.05 -11.60 15.09
C ASP A 59 -2.54 -13.04 15.15
N LEU A 60 -2.42 -13.64 16.34
CA LEU A 60 -1.83 -14.96 16.55
C LEU A 60 -2.29 -16.04 15.54
N SER A 61 -3.58 -16.10 15.25
CA SER A 61 -4.19 -17.06 14.32
C SER A 61 -3.94 -16.79 12.84
N LEU A 62 -3.41 -15.60 12.49
CA LEU A 62 -2.96 -15.25 11.15
C LEU A 62 -1.51 -15.69 10.92
N VAL A 63 -0.68 -15.60 11.96
CA VAL A 63 0.76 -15.89 11.88
C VAL A 63 1.08 -17.36 12.20
N MET A 64 0.44 -17.94 13.22
CA MET A 64 0.71 -19.30 13.68
C MET A 64 -0.34 -20.30 13.19
N ASP A 65 0.11 -21.53 12.93
CA ASP A 65 -0.78 -22.64 12.62
C ASP A 65 -1.65 -23.01 13.82
N LYS A 66 -2.78 -23.67 13.54
CA LYS A 66 -3.72 -24.08 14.58
C LYS A 66 -2.98 -25.03 15.56
N PRO A 67 -3.02 -24.75 16.88
CA PRO A 67 -2.46 -25.67 17.86
C PRO A 67 -3.20 -27.01 17.81
N VAL A 68 -2.51 -28.06 18.28
CA VAL A 68 -3.11 -29.39 18.40
C VAL A 68 -4.32 -29.32 19.32
N ASP A 69 -5.36 -30.10 19.02
CA ASP A 69 -6.54 -30.18 19.87
C ASP A 69 -6.16 -30.69 21.27
N LEU A 70 -6.73 -30.06 22.29
CA LEU A 70 -6.41 -30.35 23.68
C LEU A 70 -6.77 -31.80 24.05
N THR A 71 -5.95 -32.42 24.88
CA THR A 71 -6.19 -33.75 25.45
C THR A 71 -6.26 -33.69 26.97
N VAL A 72 -6.64 -34.80 27.62
CA VAL A 72 -6.67 -34.91 29.08
C VAL A 72 -5.26 -34.70 29.70
N ALA A 73 -4.20 -34.97 28.95
CA ALA A 73 -2.81 -34.80 29.37
C ALA A 73 -2.27 -33.38 29.12
N SER A 74 -3.05 -32.48 28.50
CA SER A 74 -2.55 -31.16 28.12
C SER A 74 -2.19 -30.30 29.33
N THR A 75 -1.05 -29.63 29.24
CA THR A 75 -0.56 -28.72 30.27
C THR A 75 -1.41 -27.46 30.34
N ASP A 76 -1.28 -26.70 31.42
CA ASP A 76 -2.02 -25.45 31.55
C ASP A 76 -1.54 -24.39 30.56
N ASP A 77 -0.25 -24.41 30.20
CA ASP A 77 0.30 -23.55 29.14
C ASP A 77 -0.29 -23.88 27.75
N GLU A 78 -0.44 -25.17 27.42
CA GLU A 78 -1.08 -25.60 26.17
C GLU A 78 -2.55 -25.15 26.10
N LYS A 79 -3.28 -25.26 27.22
CA LYS A 79 -4.67 -24.77 27.31
C LYS A 79 -4.75 -23.26 27.15
N LEU A 80 -3.79 -22.51 27.70
CA LEU A 80 -3.71 -21.06 27.56
C LEU A 80 -3.49 -20.68 26.10
N VAL A 81 -2.48 -21.26 25.45
CA VAL A 81 -2.17 -21.03 24.03
C VAL A 81 -3.37 -21.35 23.16
N HIS A 82 -4.02 -22.49 23.37
CA HIS A 82 -5.22 -22.88 22.64
C HIS A 82 -6.36 -21.85 22.81
N THR A 83 -6.59 -21.37 24.03
CA THR A 83 -7.63 -20.38 24.33
C THR A 83 -7.37 -19.04 23.64
N VAL A 84 -6.13 -18.54 23.75
CA VAL A 84 -5.71 -17.28 23.10
C VAL A 84 -5.81 -17.41 21.59
N TRP A 85 -5.34 -18.51 21.01
CA TRP A 85 -5.41 -18.77 19.58
C TRP A 85 -6.86 -18.84 19.08
N MET A 86 -7.74 -19.54 19.79
CA MET A 86 -9.16 -19.65 19.41
C MET A 86 -9.87 -18.29 19.46
N LYS A 87 -9.55 -17.45 20.45
CA LYS A 87 -10.06 -16.07 20.52
C LYS A 87 -9.58 -15.25 19.33
N SER A 88 -8.28 -15.26 19.05
CA SER A 88 -7.69 -14.60 17.88
C SER A 88 -8.36 -15.07 16.58
N ASN A 89 -8.48 -16.38 16.37
CA ASN A 89 -9.07 -16.96 15.16
C ASN A 89 -10.53 -16.51 14.95
N ARG A 90 -11.33 -16.51 16.02
CA ARG A 90 -12.70 -16.03 15.98
C ARG A 90 -12.78 -14.55 15.62
N MET A 91 -11.95 -13.71 16.25
CA MET A 91 -11.97 -12.26 16.02
C MET A 91 -11.52 -11.91 14.60
N CYS A 92 -10.42 -12.48 14.13
CA CYS A 92 -9.94 -12.26 12.76
C CYS A 92 -10.96 -12.69 11.71
N LEU A 93 -11.63 -13.84 11.89
CA LEU A 93 -12.70 -14.28 10.99
C LEU A 93 -13.88 -13.30 10.94
N LEU A 94 -14.31 -12.80 12.10
CA LEU A 94 -15.40 -11.82 12.18
C LEU A 94 -15.01 -10.50 11.50
N SER A 95 -13.81 -10.00 11.79
CA SER A 95 -13.27 -8.77 11.19
C SER A 95 -13.20 -8.87 9.67
N MET A 96 -12.52 -9.88 9.14
CA MET A 96 -12.42 -10.09 7.69
C MET A 96 -13.80 -10.23 7.04
N ARG A 97 -14.70 -11.08 7.57
CA ARG A 97 -16.03 -11.28 6.96
C ARG A 97 -16.90 -10.03 7.03
N ARG A 98 -16.74 -9.19 8.05
CA ARG A 98 -17.45 -7.90 8.14
C ARG A 98 -16.94 -6.92 7.10
N LEU A 99 -15.64 -6.95 6.82
CA LEU A 99 -14.91 -6.05 5.93
C LEU A 99 -14.83 -6.52 4.48
N ILE A 100 -15.74 -7.40 4.05
CA ILE A 100 -15.82 -7.85 2.64
C ILE A 100 -17.21 -7.53 2.11
N LEU A 101 -17.32 -7.02 0.88
CA LEU A 101 -18.62 -6.84 0.24
C LEU A 101 -19.35 -8.16 0.05
N ASP A 102 -20.67 -8.17 0.24
CA ASP A 102 -21.45 -9.41 0.27
C ASP A 102 -21.31 -10.26 -1.00
N HIS A 103 -21.29 -9.64 -2.17
CA HIS A 103 -21.12 -10.37 -3.43
C HIS A 103 -19.73 -11.05 -3.54
N LEU A 104 -18.71 -10.52 -2.87
CA LEU A 104 -17.35 -11.10 -2.83
C LEU A 104 -17.22 -12.23 -1.80
N LYS A 105 -18.15 -12.32 -0.83
CA LYS A 105 -18.21 -13.44 0.11
C LYS A 105 -18.61 -14.75 -0.56
N SER A 106 -19.27 -14.67 -1.72
CA SER A 106 -19.64 -15.85 -2.49
C SER A 106 -18.39 -16.69 -2.81
N GLY A 107 -18.50 -17.99 -2.55
CA GLY A 107 -17.41 -18.96 -2.73
C GLY A 107 -16.27 -18.91 -1.69
N LEU A 108 -16.31 -18.04 -0.68
CA LEU A 108 -15.32 -18.09 0.41
C LEU A 108 -15.64 -19.28 1.34
N PRO A 109 -14.62 -19.98 1.88
CA PRO A 109 -14.85 -21.06 2.82
C PRO A 109 -15.56 -20.55 4.06
N THR A 110 -16.59 -21.26 4.54
CA THR A 110 -17.37 -20.90 5.74
C THR A 110 -16.73 -21.44 7.02
N ASN A 111 -16.30 -22.70 7.01
CA ASN A 111 -15.69 -23.39 8.15
C ASN A 111 -14.18 -23.53 7.95
N CYS A 112 -13.44 -22.46 8.19
CA CYS A 112 -11.98 -22.42 8.04
C CYS A 112 -11.33 -21.60 9.15
N THR A 113 -9.99 -21.65 9.24
CA THR A 113 -9.21 -20.77 10.11
C THR A 113 -9.07 -19.39 9.48
N ALA A 114 -8.78 -18.38 10.31
CA ALA A 114 -8.50 -17.02 9.86
C ALA A 114 -7.37 -17.01 8.82
N LYS A 115 -6.25 -17.70 9.10
CA LYS A 115 -5.14 -17.88 8.16
C LYS A 115 -5.60 -18.42 6.80
N LYS A 116 -6.37 -19.51 6.80
CA LYS A 116 -6.89 -20.11 5.55
C LYS A 116 -7.82 -19.16 4.80
N LEU A 117 -8.68 -18.42 5.49
CA LEU A 117 -9.53 -17.41 4.86
C LEU A 117 -8.69 -16.31 4.19
N MET A 118 -7.71 -15.75 4.91
CA MET A 118 -6.82 -14.72 4.37
C MET A 118 -6.03 -15.23 3.16
N THR A 119 -5.53 -16.47 3.19
CA THR A 119 -4.86 -17.10 2.05
C THR A 119 -5.79 -17.21 0.85
N THR A 120 -7.01 -17.75 1.02
CA THR A 120 -7.97 -17.88 -0.08
C THR A 120 -8.36 -16.52 -0.68
N ILE A 121 -8.49 -15.47 0.14
CA ILE A 121 -8.72 -14.12 -0.36
C ILE A 121 -7.49 -13.64 -1.14
N SER A 122 -6.29 -13.81 -0.59
CA SER A 122 -5.03 -13.42 -1.24
C SER A 122 -4.86 -14.07 -2.61
N GLU A 123 -5.22 -15.34 -2.76
CA GLU A 123 -5.17 -16.07 -4.02
C GLU A 123 -6.13 -15.50 -5.07
N ARG A 124 -7.34 -15.07 -4.67
CA ARG A 124 -8.32 -14.45 -5.59
C ARG A 124 -7.86 -13.12 -6.16
N TYR A 125 -7.07 -12.37 -5.40
CA TYR A 125 -6.52 -11.07 -5.79
C TYR A 125 -5.06 -11.16 -6.18
N HIS A 126 -4.55 -12.38 -6.40
CA HIS A 126 -3.18 -12.59 -6.82
C HIS A 126 -2.98 -11.99 -8.21
N VAL A 127 -2.24 -10.89 -8.26
CA VAL A 127 -1.73 -10.31 -9.51
C VAL A 127 -0.39 -10.97 -9.79
N SER A 128 -0.20 -11.52 -11.00
CA SER A 128 1.07 -12.11 -11.36
C SER A 128 2.18 -11.06 -11.34
N SER A 129 3.38 -11.45 -10.91
CA SER A 129 4.53 -10.54 -10.88
C SER A 129 4.80 -9.90 -12.24
N ASN A 130 4.53 -10.61 -13.34
CA ASN A 130 4.70 -10.09 -14.70
C ASN A 130 3.78 -8.90 -14.99
N VAL A 131 2.50 -8.96 -14.58
CA VAL A 131 1.55 -7.84 -14.74
C VAL A 131 1.97 -6.65 -13.88
N VAL A 132 2.47 -6.90 -12.67
CA VAL A 132 3.00 -5.83 -11.80
C VAL A 132 4.24 -5.19 -12.42
N ILE A 133 5.18 -5.99 -12.94
CA ILE A 133 6.38 -5.50 -13.65
C ILE A 133 5.98 -4.64 -14.85
N GLU A 134 5.07 -5.13 -15.70
CA GLU A 134 4.58 -4.41 -16.87
C GLU A 134 3.97 -3.06 -16.48
N SER A 135 3.10 -3.04 -15.46
CA SER A 135 2.49 -1.82 -14.94
C SER A 135 3.52 -0.83 -14.40
N LEU A 136 4.48 -1.29 -13.60
CA LEU A 136 5.54 -0.43 -13.04
C LEU A 136 6.43 0.16 -14.14
N LEU A 137 6.84 -0.65 -15.13
CA LEU A 137 7.62 -0.17 -16.28
C LEU A 137 6.83 0.85 -17.09
N GLN A 138 5.55 0.58 -17.35
CA GLN A 138 4.68 1.50 -18.09
C GLN A 138 4.55 2.84 -17.36
N VAL A 139 4.36 2.83 -16.03
CA VAL A 139 4.29 4.07 -15.24
C VAL A 139 5.63 4.80 -15.26
N LEU A 140 6.75 4.12 -14.97
CA LEU A 140 8.09 4.72 -14.93
C LEU A 140 8.47 5.39 -16.26
N PHE A 141 8.21 4.74 -17.39
CA PHE A 141 8.63 5.28 -18.70
C PHE A 141 7.66 6.30 -19.30
N ASN A 142 6.41 6.35 -18.83
CA ASN A 142 5.41 7.31 -19.32
C ASN A 142 5.14 8.48 -18.37
N MET A 143 5.62 8.41 -17.11
CA MET A 143 5.41 9.52 -16.17
C MET A 143 6.10 10.79 -16.66
N LYS A 144 5.42 11.92 -16.48
CA LYS A 144 5.93 13.27 -16.72
C LYS A 144 5.69 14.09 -15.46
N TYR A 145 6.52 15.09 -15.22
CA TYR A 145 6.24 16.03 -14.14
C TYR A 145 4.93 16.76 -14.44
N ASP A 146 4.03 16.78 -13.46
CA ASP A 146 2.65 17.28 -13.59
C ASP A 146 2.46 18.71 -13.08
N GLY A 147 3.53 19.35 -12.59
CA GLY A 147 3.48 20.68 -11.99
C GLY A 147 3.24 20.68 -10.48
N ASN A 148 3.01 19.51 -9.86
CA ASN A 148 2.68 19.40 -8.45
C ASN A 148 3.86 18.90 -7.61
N GLY A 149 4.06 19.50 -6.44
CA GLY A 149 5.18 19.17 -5.55
C GLY A 149 6.56 19.54 -6.11
N GLY A 150 7.64 19.13 -5.43
CA GLY A 150 9.00 19.39 -5.88
C GLY A 150 9.45 18.45 -7.00
N VAL A 151 10.33 18.93 -7.88
CA VAL A 151 11.04 18.10 -8.87
C VAL A 151 11.95 17.08 -8.17
N ARG A 152 12.50 17.41 -7.00
CA ARG A 152 13.21 16.42 -6.17
C ARG A 152 12.31 15.23 -5.83
N ASP A 153 11.11 15.51 -5.34
CA ASP A 153 10.18 14.48 -4.88
C ASP A 153 9.68 13.64 -6.08
N TYR A 154 9.51 14.27 -7.24
CA TYR A 154 9.27 13.58 -8.52
C TYR A 154 10.40 12.59 -8.89
N VAL A 155 11.66 12.98 -8.77
CA VAL A 155 12.80 12.07 -9.00
C VAL A 155 12.80 10.93 -7.99
N ILE A 156 12.53 11.21 -6.70
CA ILE A 156 12.43 10.18 -5.67
C ILE A 156 11.32 9.16 -5.98
N HIS A 157 10.17 9.61 -6.52
CA HIS A 157 9.13 8.69 -6.99
C HIS A 157 9.61 7.78 -8.13
N MET A 158 10.49 8.22 -9.03
CA MET A 158 11.10 7.32 -10.02
C MET A 158 11.98 6.24 -9.38
N VAL A 159 12.76 6.60 -8.37
CA VAL A 159 13.60 5.66 -7.61
C VAL A 159 12.77 4.63 -6.86
N ASP A 160 11.58 5.01 -6.37
CA ASP A 160 10.63 4.08 -5.77
C ASP A 160 10.16 3.02 -6.79
N TYR A 161 9.84 3.41 -8.03
CA TYR A 161 9.52 2.44 -9.10
C TYR A 161 10.71 1.52 -9.42
N GLN A 162 11.93 2.06 -9.52
CA GLN A 162 13.16 1.28 -9.70
C GLN A 162 13.33 0.23 -8.59
N THR A 163 13.13 0.64 -7.34
CA THR A 163 13.27 -0.22 -6.16
C THR A 163 12.22 -1.32 -6.12
N LYS A 164 10.97 -0.99 -6.45
CA LYS A 164 9.88 -1.97 -6.59
C LYS A 164 10.15 -2.99 -7.70
N LEU A 165 10.69 -2.55 -8.83
CA LEU A 165 11.11 -3.45 -9.92
C LEU A 165 12.25 -4.37 -9.47
N LYS A 166 13.23 -3.85 -8.74
CA LYS A 166 14.35 -4.64 -8.19
C LYS A 166 13.86 -5.74 -7.24
N ALA A 167 12.88 -5.45 -6.39
CA ALA A 167 12.24 -6.46 -5.53
C ALA A 167 11.56 -7.59 -6.33
N LEU A 168 11.16 -7.31 -7.57
CA LEU A 168 10.60 -8.28 -8.52
C LEU A 168 11.67 -8.90 -9.45
N LYS A 169 12.96 -8.77 -9.10
CA LYS A 169 14.13 -9.27 -9.86
C LYS A 169 14.34 -8.59 -11.22
N VAL A 170 13.79 -7.40 -11.41
CA VAL A 170 14.06 -6.53 -12.57
C VAL A 170 14.99 -5.41 -12.10
N ASP A 171 16.30 -5.58 -12.32
CA ASP A 171 17.29 -4.59 -11.91
C ASP A 171 17.51 -3.57 -13.03
N LEU A 172 17.06 -2.34 -12.80
CA LEU A 172 17.31 -1.22 -13.71
C LEU A 172 18.54 -0.45 -13.23
N PRO A 173 19.50 -0.13 -14.11
CA PRO A 173 20.66 0.66 -13.72
C PRO A 173 20.26 2.11 -13.40
N ASP A 174 20.97 2.75 -12.48
CA ASP A 174 20.74 4.15 -12.10
C ASP A 174 20.78 5.10 -13.31
N THR A 175 21.62 4.79 -14.30
CA THR A 175 21.70 5.54 -15.56
C THR A 175 20.35 5.60 -16.28
N CYS A 176 19.55 4.53 -16.25
CA CYS A 176 18.21 4.51 -16.83
C CYS A 176 17.29 5.53 -16.15
N ILE A 177 17.32 5.58 -14.81
CA ILE A 177 16.51 6.52 -14.03
C ILE A 177 16.96 7.96 -14.26
N VAL A 178 18.27 8.21 -14.27
CA VAL A 178 18.83 9.54 -14.56
C VAL A 178 18.39 10.03 -15.93
N HIS A 179 18.54 9.21 -16.98
CA HIS A 179 18.10 9.57 -18.33
C HIS A 179 16.60 9.83 -18.40
N GLN A 180 15.79 8.97 -17.77
CA GLN A 180 14.34 9.13 -17.77
C GLN A 180 13.91 10.41 -17.08
N ALA A 181 14.46 10.71 -15.90
CA ALA A 181 14.20 11.94 -15.17
C ALA A 181 14.58 13.17 -16.02
N LEU A 182 15.79 13.22 -16.56
CA LEU A 182 16.25 14.35 -17.38
C LEU A 182 15.40 14.59 -18.63
N ASN A 183 14.72 13.57 -19.15
CA ASN A 183 13.83 13.69 -20.29
C ASN A 183 12.43 14.21 -19.94
N THR A 184 12.04 14.18 -18.68
CA THR A 184 10.66 14.39 -18.22
C THR A 184 10.53 15.46 -17.13
N ILE A 185 11.66 15.98 -16.64
CA ILE A 185 11.71 17.17 -15.79
C ILE A 185 11.26 18.44 -16.53
N PRO A 186 10.81 19.48 -15.79
CA PRO A 186 10.28 20.70 -16.39
C PRO A 186 11.30 21.52 -17.18
N PRO A 187 10.85 22.34 -18.16
CA PRO A 187 11.72 23.21 -18.96
C PRO A 187 12.59 24.16 -18.12
N GLU A 188 12.13 24.59 -16.95
CA GLU A 188 12.85 25.45 -16.00
C GLU A 188 14.14 24.78 -15.48
N PHE A 189 14.22 23.45 -15.59
CA PHE A 189 15.36 22.61 -15.20
C PHE A 189 16.19 22.13 -16.40
N SER A 190 15.89 22.58 -17.62
CA SER A 190 16.57 22.18 -18.86
C SER A 190 18.10 22.37 -18.84
N ILE A 191 18.60 23.32 -18.05
CA ILE A 191 20.03 23.52 -17.84
C ILE A 191 20.72 22.30 -17.20
N ILE A 192 20.01 21.54 -16.36
CA ILE A 192 20.54 20.32 -15.74
C ILE A 192 20.79 19.26 -16.81
N LYS A 193 19.82 19.05 -17.71
CA LYS A 193 19.96 18.15 -18.86
C LYS A 193 21.09 18.56 -19.79
N THR A 194 21.22 19.86 -20.04
CA THR A 194 22.29 20.41 -20.88
C THR A 194 23.66 20.13 -20.27
N ASN A 195 23.81 20.35 -18.96
CA ASN A 195 25.04 20.06 -18.24
C ASN A 195 25.37 18.57 -18.25
N TYR A 196 24.39 17.69 -18.05
CA TYR A 196 24.58 16.24 -18.14
C TYR A 196 25.09 15.83 -19.52
N ASN A 197 24.42 16.26 -20.60
CA ASN A 197 24.79 15.90 -21.96
C ASN A 197 26.16 16.47 -22.41
N SER A 198 26.64 17.53 -21.75
CA SER A 198 27.96 18.12 -22.04
C SER A 198 29.12 17.41 -21.34
N GLN A 199 28.81 16.54 -20.39
CA GLN A 199 29.77 15.76 -19.61
C GLN A 199 29.72 14.32 -20.10
N ASP A 200 30.88 13.70 -20.35
CA ASP A 200 30.96 12.27 -20.72
C ASP A 200 30.95 11.35 -19.49
N GLU A 201 30.56 11.91 -18.33
CA GLU A 201 30.52 11.24 -17.03
C GLU A 201 29.09 10.80 -16.70
N SER A 202 28.93 9.53 -16.31
CA SER A 202 27.67 9.02 -15.78
C SER A 202 27.38 9.65 -14.41
N TRP A 203 26.17 10.17 -14.22
CA TRP A 203 25.73 10.63 -12.91
C TRP A 203 25.07 9.51 -12.11
N SER A 204 25.26 9.54 -10.80
CA SER A 204 24.40 8.79 -9.88
C SER A 204 23.05 9.51 -9.70
N ILE A 205 22.08 8.79 -9.16
CA ILE A 205 20.79 9.37 -8.75
C ILE A 205 20.99 10.51 -7.73
N ASN A 206 21.96 10.36 -6.82
CA ASN A 206 22.26 11.38 -5.81
C ASN A 206 22.85 12.66 -6.42
N ASP A 207 23.66 12.53 -7.47
CA ASP A 207 24.20 13.68 -8.20
C ASP A 207 23.08 14.48 -8.88
N LEU A 208 22.15 13.76 -9.52
CA LEU A 208 20.96 14.37 -10.11
C LEU A 208 20.11 15.10 -9.07
N ILE A 209 19.77 14.42 -7.95
CA ILE A 209 18.98 15.00 -6.87
C ILE A 209 19.62 16.28 -6.32
N SER A 210 20.94 16.26 -6.07
CA SER A 210 21.66 17.42 -5.53
C SER A 210 21.57 18.65 -6.45
N ARG A 211 21.66 18.43 -7.76
CA ARG A 211 21.54 19.49 -8.78
C ARG A 211 20.10 20.01 -8.90
N VAL A 212 19.11 19.13 -8.82
CA VAL A 212 17.69 19.50 -8.80
C VAL A 212 17.39 20.38 -7.59
N VAL A 213 17.79 19.97 -6.38
CA VAL A 213 17.58 20.77 -5.15
C VAL A 213 18.25 22.14 -5.27
N THR A 214 19.49 22.18 -5.75
CA THR A 214 20.20 23.45 -5.97
C THR A 214 19.44 24.38 -6.92
N LYS A 215 18.84 23.86 -7.99
CA LYS A 215 18.05 24.66 -8.94
C LYS A 215 16.70 25.08 -8.35
N GLU A 216 16.02 24.21 -7.61
CA GLU A 216 14.78 24.54 -6.89
C GLU A 216 14.99 25.70 -5.92
N GLU A 217 16.08 25.70 -5.13
CA GLU A 217 16.39 26.78 -4.19
C GLU A 217 16.69 28.11 -4.89
N LYS A 218 17.29 28.08 -6.08
CA LYS A 218 17.51 29.29 -6.89
C LYS A 218 16.19 29.86 -7.39
N LEU A 219 15.31 29.02 -7.91
CA LEU A 219 13.99 29.44 -8.40
C LEU A 219 13.09 30.01 -7.29
N LYS A 220 13.25 29.58 -6.04
CA LYS A 220 12.52 30.16 -4.89
C LYS A 220 12.97 31.57 -4.51
N LYS A 221 14.17 31.98 -4.95
CA LYS A 221 14.76 33.30 -4.65
C LYS A 221 14.52 34.31 -5.77
N GLU A 222 13.99 33.87 -6.90
CA GLU A 222 13.56 34.69 -8.05
C GLU A 222 12.11 35.12 -7.86
#